data_AF-A0A930EV19-F1
#
_entry.id   AF-A0A930EV19-F1
#
_cell.length_a   1.000
_cell.length_b   1.000
_cell.length_c   1.000
_cell.angle_alpha   90.00
_cell.angle_beta   90.00
_cell.angle_gamma   90.00
#
_symmetry.space_group_name_H-M   'P 1'
#
loop_
_entity.id
_entity.type
_entity.pdbx_description
1 polymer ?
#
loop_
_entity_poly.entity_id
_entity_poly.type
_entity_poly.pdbx_seq_one_letter_code
_entity_poly.pdbx_strand_id
1 'polypeptide(L)'
;MDTGWVYTNDHYQYLDAFGIQKYGWQNVYNTWYYLGDDGNMQTGWLNLSQNYYYCNSSGAMLTGWQFINGNWYYMAPSGVMLSGWQYINGHWYYLGDSNDGSMKSGWQIIHGTTYYFKANGMMAENGWLLENGTWCHFRAGGAQDYTQTTAPTLTYDNGYYVSPMKTGNFNTSAERIEAMIARAYEYLGTPYRICTSSYPGDGVDCSGLVMQALYAAGFDPYPATPSHHAKPENEYDSRTLWAYTPMAHVPTSDLRRGDLVFYSSGPYAPIYHVAIYLGNGKVIEAWPPYVTDYYGVTDYPHTKILGVARPFE
;
A
#
# COMPACT_ATOMS: atom_id res chain seq x y z
N MET A 1 2.73 -2.31 55.43
CA MET A 1 3.64 -3.03 54.52
C MET A 1 3.22 -2.63 53.14
N ASP A 2 4.13 -2.04 52.37
CA ASP A 2 3.80 -1.55 51.03
C ASP A 2 3.67 -2.74 50.07
N THR A 3 2.79 -2.60 49.07
CA THR A 3 2.50 -3.64 48.06
C THR A 3 2.34 -2.97 46.70
N GLY A 4 2.63 -3.68 45.62
CA GLY A 4 2.55 -3.15 44.26
C GLY A 4 3.76 -2.29 43.89
N TRP A 5 3.53 -1.28 43.05
CA TRP A 5 4.58 -0.35 42.62
C TRP A 5 5.00 0.58 43.75
N VAL A 6 6.30 0.60 44.03
CA VAL A 6 6.92 1.53 44.99
C VAL A 6 8.02 2.31 44.30
N TYR A 7 8.19 3.58 44.67
CA TYR A 7 9.24 4.45 44.13
C TYR A 7 10.22 4.82 45.25
N THR A 8 11.46 4.34 45.15
CA THR A 8 12.49 4.56 46.16
C THR A 8 13.85 4.72 45.49
N ASN A 9 14.71 5.58 46.05
CA ASN A 9 16.05 5.88 45.50
C ASN A 9 16.04 6.18 44.00
N ASP A 10 15.05 6.96 43.55
CA ASP A 10 14.81 7.34 42.16
C ASP A 10 14.45 6.20 41.19
N HIS A 11 14.09 5.02 41.70
CA HIS A 11 13.71 3.85 40.91
C HIS A 11 12.34 3.29 41.29
N TYR A 12 11.64 2.73 40.29
CA TYR A 12 10.44 1.93 40.53
C TYR A 12 10.83 0.48 40.86
N GLN A 13 10.19 -0.08 41.86
CA GLN A 13 10.31 -1.49 42.26
C GLN A 13 8.90 -2.07 42.41
N TYR A 14 8.79 -3.41 42.42
CA TYR A 14 7.50 -4.08 42.58
C TYR A 14 7.53 -5.06 43.76
N LEU A 15 6.58 -4.88 44.68
CA LEU A 15 6.33 -5.76 45.81
C LEU A 15 5.05 -6.57 45.56
N ASP A 16 5.03 -7.86 45.89
CA ASP A 16 3.78 -8.63 45.81
C ASP A 16 2.77 -8.29 46.91
N ALA A 17 1.65 -9.02 46.94
CA ALA A 17 0.59 -8.84 47.92
C ALA A 17 1.04 -9.08 49.38
N PHE A 18 2.21 -9.67 49.60
CA PHE A 18 2.82 -9.89 50.91
C PHE A 18 3.98 -8.93 51.20
N GLY A 19 4.19 -7.92 50.35
CA GLY A 19 5.28 -6.96 50.49
C GLY A 19 6.66 -7.50 50.14
N ILE A 20 6.73 -8.63 49.42
CA ILE A 20 8.01 -9.25 49.03
C ILE A 20 8.44 -8.68 47.68
N GLN A 21 9.68 -8.17 47.61
CA GLN A 21 10.28 -7.61 46.40
C GLN A 21 10.43 -8.64 45.28
N LYS A 22 10.13 -8.21 44.06
CA LYS A 22 10.21 -9.03 42.84
C LYS A 22 11.35 -8.63 41.93
N TYR A 23 11.78 -9.60 41.13
CA TYR A 23 12.89 -9.57 40.19
C TYR A 23 12.47 -10.27 38.89
N GLY A 24 13.19 -10.05 37.81
CA GLY A 24 12.90 -10.59 36.49
C GLY A 24 11.54 -10.13 35.93
N TRP A 25 10.96 -10.94 35.05
CA TRP A 25 9.68 -10.64 34.41
C TRP A 25 8.50 -10.70 35.37
N GLN A 26 7.70 -9.62 35.42
CA GLN A 26 6.47 -9.53 36.21
C GLN A 26 5.31 -9.12 35.31
N ASN A 27 4.21 -9.88 35.36
CA ASN A 27 2.96 -9.53 34.71
C ASN A 27 2.06 -8.81 35.72
N VAL A 28 1.82 -7.53 35.49
CA VAL A 28 0.99 -6.68 36.35
C VAL A 28 -0.14 -6.14 35.50
N TYR A 29 -1.37 -6.58 35.79
CA TYR A 29 -2.58 -6.22 35.04
C TYR A 29 -2.42 -6.40 33.51
N ASN A 30 -1.99 -7.59 33.07
CA ASN A 30 -1.72 -7.92 31.66
C ASN A 30 -0.59 -7.13 30.98
N THR A 31 0.20 -6.39 31.74
CA THR A 31 1.38 -5.68 31.21
C THR A 31 2.64 -6.29 31.79
N TRP A 32 3.60 -6.60 30.92
CA TRP A 32 4.89 -7.17 31.32
C TRP A 32 5.90 -6.08 31.63
N TYR A 33 6.61 -6.24 32.74
CA TYR A 33 7.70 -5.39 33.20
C TYR A 33 8.90 -6.26 33.56
N TYR A 34 10.10 -5.76 33.37
CA TYR A 34 11.32 -6.45 33.80
C TYR A 34 11.96 -5.70 34.96
N LEU A 35 12.13 -6.40 36.08
CA LEU A 35 12.81 -5.92 37.28
C LEU A 35 14.23 -6.49 37.24
N GLY A 36 15.25 -5.65 37.30
CA GLY A 36 16.66 -6.07 37.26
C GLY A 36 17.04 -6.93 38.48
N ASP A 37 18.28 -7.39 38.54
CA ASP A 37 18.79 -8.17 39.68
C ASP A 37 18.86 -7.34 40.98
N ASP A 38 18.90 -6.01 40.85
CA ASP A 38 18.74 -5.04 41.94
C ASP A 38 17.27 -4.77 42.31
N GLY A 39 16.34 -5.37 41.56
CA GLY A 39 14.89 -5.24 41.68
C GLY A 39 14.34 -3.92 41.16
N ASN A 40 15.15 -3.12 40.45
CA ASN A 40 14.72 -1.88 39.82
C ASN A 40 14.11 -2.16 38.45
N MET A 41 12.99 -1.53 38.15
CA MET A 41 12.30 -1.61 36.86
C MET A 41 13.19 -1.09 35.73
N GLN A 42 13.34 -1.90 34.69
CA GLN A 42 14.14 -1.56 33.53
C GLN A 42 13.28 -0.91 32.43
N THR A 43 13.91 -0.04 31.65
CA THR A 43 13.33 0.63 30.46
C THR A 43 14.34 0.58 29.32
N GLY A 44 13.89 0.78 28.08
CA GLY A 44 14.71 0.70 26.89
C GLY A 44 15.01 -0.73 26.45
N TRP A 45 16.14 -0.91 25.76
CA TRP A 45 16.59 -2.20 25.25
C TRP A 45 17.08 -3.12 26.38
N LEU A 46 16.61 -4.35 26.39
CA LEU A 46 17.08 -5.41 27.29
C LEU A 46 17.65 -6.55 26.44
N ASN A 47 18.84 -7.03 26.77
CA ASN A 47 19.42 -8.24 26.20
C ASN A 47 19.46 -9.32 27.27
N LEU A 48 18.55 -10.29 27.16
CA LEU A 48 18.40 -11.38 28.12
C LEU A 48 18.68 -12.70 27.40
N SER A 49 19.85 -13.27 27.64
CA SER A 49 20.27 -14.55 27.06
C SER A 49 20.11 -14.58 25.53
N GLN A 50 20.67 -13.57 24.84
CA GLN A 50 20.63 -13.40 23.38
C GLN A 50 19.27 -13.05 22.79
N ASN A 51 18.25 -12.82 23.62
CA ASN A 51 16.97 -12.26 23.16
C ASN A 51 16.91 -10.78 23.50
N TYR A 52 16.54 -9.97 22.51
CA TYR A 52 16.33 -8.54 22.70
C TYR A 52 14.86 -8.25 22.99
N TYR A 53 14.61 -7.38 23.96
CA TYR A 53 13.29 -6.86 24.33
C TYR A 53 13.36 -5.34 24.38
N TYR A 54 12.21 -4.68 24.32
CA TYR A 54 12.14 -3.24 24.54
C TYR A 54 11.02 -2.90 25.52
N CYS A 55 11.38 -2.23 26.61
CA CYS A 55 10.44 -1.65 27.56
C CYS A 55 10.32 -0.15 27.29
N ASN A 56 9.10 0.39 27.20
CA ASN A 56 8.90 1.83 27.01
C ASN A 56 9.30 2.63 28.27
N SER A 57 9.08 3.95 28.25
CA SER A 57 9.42 4.83 29.38
C SER A 57 8.63 4.53 30.67
N SER A 58 7.48 3.86 30.59
CA SER A 58 6.74 3.38 31.76
C SER A 58 7.19 1.99 32.22
N GLY A 59 8.19 1.39 31.57
CA GLY A 59 8.67 0.02 31.83
C GLY A 59 7.85 -1.09 31.17
N ALA A 60 6.76 -0.74 30.48
CA ALA A 60 5.91 -1.72 29.83
C ALA A 60 6.62 -2.30 28.60
N MET A 61 6.70 -3.63 28.53
CA MET A 61 7.27 -4.36 27.40
C MET A 61 6.42 -4.17 26.13
N LEU A 62 7.09 -3.83 25.03
CA LEU A 62 6.44 -3.61 23.74
C LEU A 62 6.32 -4.91 22.93
N THR A 63 5.27 -4.97 22.10
CA THR A 63 5.00 -6.05 21.13
C THR A 63 4.59 -5.45 19.78
N GLY A 64 4.64 -6.22 18.70
CA GLY A 64 4.32 -5.77 17.34
C GLY A 64 5.37 -4.85 16.69
N TRP A 65 4.96 -4.11 15.66
CA TRP A 65 5.81 -3.13 14.98
C TRP A 65 6.12 -1.95 15.90
N GLN A 66 7.41 -1.63 16.06
CA GLN A 66 7.89 -0.54 16.91
C GLN A 66 8.91 0.32 16.16
N PHE A 67 8.72 1.64 16.19
CA PHE A 67 9.68 2.60 15.65
C PHE A 67 10.54 3.14 16.79
N ILE A 68 11.78 2.67 16.89
CA ILE A 68 12.69 2.94 18.00
C ILE A 68 13.98 3.52 17.41
N ASN A 69 14.37 4.72 17.87
CA ASN A 69 15.62 5.38 17.49
C ASN A 69 15.84 5.48 15.97
N GLY A 70 14.77 5.74 15.21
CA GLY A 70 14.85 5.92 13.75
C GLY A 70 14.72 4.63 12.94
N ASN A 71 14.58 3.47 13.58
CA ASN A 71 14.46 2.17 12.90
C ASN A 71 13.17 1.45 13.29
N TRP A 72 12.62 0.69 12.34
CA TRP A 72 11.49 -0.21 12.60
C TRP A 72 11.99 -1.58 13.08
N TYR A 73 11.34 -2.11 14.11
CA TYR A 73 11.56 -3.44 14.66
C TYR A 73 10.23 -4.16 14.77
N TYR A 74 10.26 -5.49 14.78
CA TYR A 74 9.08 -6.28 15.12
C TYR A 74 9.33 -7.10 16.38
N MET A 75 8.56 -6.80 17.42
CA MET A 75 8.61 -7.51 18.69
C MET A 75 7.52 -8.61 18.65
N ALA A 76 7.90 -9.87 18.84
CA ALA A 76 6.96 -10.99 18.91
C ALA A 76 5.92 -10.79 20.04
N PRO A 77 4.82 -11.55 20.07
CA PRO A 77 3.88 -11.52 21.21
C PRO A 77 4.54 -11.84 22.56
N SER A 78 5.64 -12.60 22.56
CA SER A 78 6.48 -12.85 23.74
C SER A 78 7.37 -11.68 24.15
N GLY A 79 7.41 -10.61 23.34
CA GLY A 79 8.29 -9.45 23.51
C GLY A 79 9.68 -9.60 22.90
N VAL A 80 10.03 -10.78 22.37
CA VAL A 80 11.34 -11.01 21.72
C VAL A 80 11.39 -10.29 20.38
N MET A 81 12.42 -9.49 20.14
CA MET A 81 12.72 -8.86 18.86
C MET A 81 12.99 -9.95 17.80
N LEU A 82 12.27 -9.90 16.69
CA LEU A 82 12.50 -10.79 15.56
C LEU A 82 13.63 -10.28 14.65
N SER A 83 14.25 -11.21 13.94
CA SER A 83 15.36 -10.98 13.00
C SER A 83 15.20 -11.85 11.75
N GLY A 84 15.89 -11.52 10.66
CA GLY A 84 15.86 -12.26 9.40
C GLY A 84 14.52 -12.16 8.64
N TRP A 85 14.25 -13.16 7.81
CA TRP A 85 13.02 -13.25 7.01
C TRP A 85 11.78 -13.48 7.88
N GLN A 86 10.78 -12.61 7.74
CA GLN A 86 9.53 -12.67 8.48
C GLN A 86 8.33 -12.49 7.57
N TYR A 87 7.33 -13.36 7.72
CA TYR A 87 6.05 -13.23 7.03
C TYR A 87 5.00 -12.68 8.00
N ILE A 88 4.65 -11.41 7.85
CA ILE A 88 3.82 -10.65 8.80
C ILE A 88 2.64 -10.06 8.02
N ASN A 89 1.41 -10.36 8.46
CA ASN A 89 0.17 -9.84 7.88
C ASN A 89 0.07 -9.99 6.35
N GLY A 90 0.50 -11.13 5.82
CA GLY A 90 0.40 -11.42 4.38
C GLY A 90 1.60 -10.97 3.54
N HIS A 91 2.63 -10.38 4.15
CA HIS A 91 3.77 -9.81 3.44
C HIS A 91 5.11 -10.26 4.01
N TRP A 92 6.09 -10.42 3.14
CA TRP A 92 7.48 -10.71 3.53
C TRP A 92 8.22 -9.42 3.89
N TYR A 93 8.98 -9.49 4.97
CA TYR A 93 9.91 -8.47 5.45
C TYR A 93 11.25 -9.14 5.70
N TYR A 94 12.33 -8.35 5.63
CA TYR A 94 13.62 -8.75 6.16
C TYR A 94 13.99 -7.81 7.30
N LEU A 95 13.96 -8.36 8.52
CA LEU A 95 14.54 -7.73 9.69
C LEU A 95 16.04 -8.10 9.67
N GLY A 96 16.92 -7.21 10.10
CA GLY A 96 18.36 -7.45 10.12
C GLY A 96 18.77 -8.73 10.84
N ASP A 97 20.07 -8.99 10.94
CA ASP A 97 20.54 -10.16 11.70
C ASP A 97 20.14 -10.11 13.18
N SER A 98 20.45 -11.15 13.95
CA SER A 98 20.05 -11.29 15.36
C SER A 98 20.57 -10.17 16.28
N ASN A 99 21.60 -9.43 15.88
CA ASN A 99 22.16 -8.30 16.63
C ASN A 99 21.65 -6.94 16.13
N ASP A 100 21.04 -6.91 14.95
CA ASP A 100 20.52 -5.70 14.32
C ASP A 100 18.99 -5.62 14.44
N GLY A 101 18.24 -6.60 13.93
CA GLY A 101 16.78 -6.66 14.00
C GLY A 101 16.01 -5.53 13.29
N SER A 102 16.69 -4.51 12.75
CA SER A 102 16.04 -3.41 12.05
C SER A 102 15.47 -3.86 10.70
N MET A 103 14.25 -3.42 10.40
CA MET A 103 13.58 -3.66 9.12
C MET A 103 14.38 -3.04 7.97
N LYS A 104 14.62 -3.83 6.92
CA LYS A 104 15.29 -3.36 5.71
C LYS A 104 14.32 -2.82 4.68
N SER A 105 14.79 -1.84 3.92
CA SER A 105 14.11 -1.21 2.79
C SER A 105 15.09 -1.04 1.62
N GLY A 106 14.58 -0.77 0.42
CA GLY A 106 15.36 -0.61 -0.79
C GLY A 106 16.02 -1.92 -1.27
N TRP A 107 17.07 -1.77 -2.08
CA TRP A 107 17.84 -2.89 -2.60
C TRP A 107 18.67 -3.58 -1.52
N GLN A 108 18.56 -4.91 -1.45
CA GLN A 108 19.28 -5.74 -0.48
C GLN A 108 19.85 -6.98 -1.16
N ILE A 109 21.07 -7.36 -0.79
CA ILE A 109 21.67 -8.64 -1.19
C ILE A 109 21.66 -9.56 0.03
N ILE A 110 20.84 -10.60 -0.02
CA ILE A 110 20.64 -11.55 1.09
C ILE A 110 21.08 -12.92 0.60
N HIS A 111 22.14 -13.46 1.22
CA HIS A 111 22.76 -14.74 0.84
C HIS A 111 23.06 -14.85 -0.67
N GLY A 112 23.55 -13.77 -1.29
CA GLY A 112 23.92 -13.72 -2.70
C GLY A 112 22.74 -13.55 -3.67
N THR A 113 21.51 -13.41 -3.18
CA THR A 113 20.33 -13.09 -4.00
C THR A 113 19.90 -11.64 -3.79
N THR A 114 19.57 -10.96 -4.88
CA THR A 114 19.12 -9.57 -4.86
C THR A 114 17.61 -9.49 -4.65
N TYR A 115 17.18 -8.66 -3.70
CA TYR A 115 15.79 -8.36 -3.37
C TYR A 115 15.58 -6.85 -3.34
N TYR A 116 14.32 -6.43 -3.47
CA TYR A 116 13.91 -5.07 -3.21
C TYR A 116 12.80 -5.05 -2.18
N PHE A 117 12.91 -4.16 -1.20
CA PHE A 117 11.89 -3.91 -0.20
C PHE A 117 11.36 -2.49 -0.37
N LYS A 118 10.04 -2.33 -0.37
CA LYS A 118 9.40 -1.00 -0.42
C LYS A 118 9.80 -0.17 0.81
N ALA A 119 9.50 1.13 0.80
CA ALA A 119 9.82 2.01 1.92
C ALA A 119 9.19 1.56 3.27
N ASN A 120 8.05 0.89 3.21
CA ASN A 120 7.39 0.28 4.37
C ASN A 120 7.90 -1.14 4.70
N GLY A 121 8.97 -1.60 4.07
CA GLY A 121 9.65 -2.87 4.34
C GLY A 121 9.05 -4.11 3.68
N MET A 122 7.90 -3.99 3.01
CA MET A 122 7.32 -5.13 2.29
C MET A 122 8.18 -5.49 1.08
N MET A 123 8.51 -6.77 0.92
CA MET A 123 9.26 -7.30 -0.21
C MET A 123 8.48 -7.15 -1.52
N ALA A 124 9.17 -6.76 -2.58
CA ALA A 124 8.66 -6.82 -3.95
C ALA A 124 8.67 -8.27 -4.46
N GLU A 125 7.52 -8.75 -4.96
CA GLU A 125 7.40 -10.07 -5.62
C GLU A 125 6.28 -10.11 -6.64
N ASN A 126 6.46 -10.90 -7.71
CA ASN A 126 5.49 -11.04 -8.80
C ASN A 126 5.17 -9.69 -9.47
N GLY A 127 6.20 -8.95 -9.88
CA GLY A 127 5.96 -7.65 -10.47
C GLY A 127 7.22 -6.90 -10.85
N TRP A 128 7.06 -5.59 -10.96
CA TRP A 128 7.99 -4.71 -11.62
C TRP A 128 8.30 -3.46 -10.78
N LEU A 129 9.55 -3.04 -10.84
CA LEU A 129 10.02 -1.73 -10.43
C LEU A 129 10.63 -1.05 -11.66
N LEU A 130 10.26 0.20 -11.92
CA LEU A 130 11.00 1.05 -12.84
C LEU A 130 11.96 1.92 -12.06
N GLU A 131 13.25 1.79 -12.32
CA GLU A 131 14.29 2.59 -11.69
C GLU A 131 15.30 3.07 -12.74
N ASN A 132 15.51 4.39 -12.82
CA ASN A 132 16.49 5.00 -13.74
C ASN A 132 16.36 4.53 -15.21
N GLY A 133 15.13 4.37 -15.69
CA GLY A 133 14.84 3.92 -17.05
C GLY A 133 15.02 2.41 -17.30
N THR A 134 15.31 1.65 -16.24
CA THR A 134 15.44 0.18 -16.29
C THR A 134 14.29 -0.47 -15.52
N TRP A 135 13.62 -1.41 -16.16
CA TRP A 135 12.61 -2.25 -15.55
C TRP A 135 13.27 -3.44 -14.89
N CYS A 136 13.03 -3.63 -13.60
CA CYS A 136 13.48 -4.77 -12.81
C CYS A 136 12.28 -5.66 -12.50
N HIS A 137 12.33 -6.93 -12.89
CA HIS A 137 11.31 -7.91 -12.57
C HIS A 137 11.69 -8.70 -11.30
N PHE A 138 10.68 -9.04 -10.51
CA PHE A 138 10.79 -9.89 -9.34
C PHE A 138 9.84 -11.07 -9.47
N ARG A 139 10.38 -12.29 -9.40
CA ARG A 139 9.58 -13.53 -9.44
C ARG A 139 8.86 -13.79 -8.12
N ALA A 140 8.07 -14.86 -8.07
CA ALA A 140 7.52 -15.40 -6.83
C ALA A 140 8.65 -15.66 -5.82
N GLY A 141 8.47 -15.22 -4.57
CA GLY A 141 9.52 -15.25 -3.56
C GLY A 141 10.53 -14.09 -3.65
N GLY A 142 10.30 -13.11 -4.52
CA GLY A 142 10.90 -11.76 -4.48
C GLY A 142 12.33 -11.60 -4.98
N ALA A 143 12.97 -12.67 -5.45
CA ALA A 143 14.27 -12.55 -6.09
C ALA A 143 14.15 -11.76 -7.40
N GLN A 144 15.06 -10.81 -7.61
CA GLN A 144 15.21 -10.14 -8.89
C GLN A 144 15.79 -11.13 -9.90
N ASP A 145 15.10 -11.35 -11.02
CA ASP A 145 15.46 -12.40 -11.99
C ASP A 145 15.99 -11.84 -13.32
N TYR A 146 15.41 -10.76 -13.85
CA TYR A 146 15.91 -10.08 -15.05
C TYR A 146 15.58 -8.59 -15.08
N THR A 147 16.20 -7.89 -16.03
CA THR A 147 15.98 -6.47 -16.30
C THR A 147 15.75 -6.21 -17.78
N GLN A 148 15.01 -5.16 -18.12
CA GLN A 148 14.82 -4.71 -19.50
C GLN A 148 14.66 -3.19 -19.59
N THR A 149 14.90 -2.62 -20.77
CA THR A 149 14.70 -1.18 -21.03
C THR A 149 13.37 -0.87 -21.71
N THR A 150 12.75 -1.88 -22.33
CA THR A 150 11.43 -1.76 -22.94
C THR A 150 10.34 -1.86 -21.87
N ALA A 151 9.32 -1.01 -21.95
CA ALA A 151 8.16 -1.08 -21.07
C ALA A 151 7.43 -2.43 -21.20
N PRO A 152 7.21 -3.18 -20.10
CA PRO A 152 6.37 -4.37 -20.12
C PRO A 152 4.89 -3.99 -20.15
N THR A 153 4.04 -4.92 -20.59
CA THR A 153 2.60 -4.89 -20.30
C THR A 153 2.35 -5.70 -19.05
N LEU A 154 1.49 -5.20 -18.16
CA LEU A 154 1.24 -5.84 -16.86
C LEU A 154 0.61 -7.24 -17.00
N THR A 155 -0.26 -7.39 -17.99
CA THR A 155 -0.98 -8.63 -18.26
C THR A 155 -1.19 -8.82 -19.77
N TYR A 156 -1.54 -10.04 -20.15
CA TYR A 156 -1.99 -10.38 -21.49
C TYR A 156 -3.50 -10.58 -21.46
N ASP A 157 -4.22 -9.91 -22.36
CA ASP A 157 -5.69 -9.96 -22.40
C ASP A 157 -6.20 -10.38 -23.78
N ASN A 158 -5.92 -11.64 -24.17
CA ASN A 158 -6.50 -12.29 -25.36
C ASN A 158 -6.38 -11.49 -26.68
N GLY A 159 -5.28 -10.74 -26.85
CA GLY A 159 -5.03 -9.92 -28.04
C GLY A 159 -5.69 -8.55 -28.03
N TYR A 160 -6.43 -8.19 -26.98
CA TYR A 160 -6.86 -6.82 -26.74
C TYR A 160 -5.68 -5.94 -26.32
N TYR A 161 -5.78 -4.65 -26.63
CA TYR A 161 -4.74 -3.71 -26.27
C TYR A 161 -4.68 -3.52 -24.75
N VAL A 162 -3.52 -3.78 -24.18
CA VAL A 162 -3.17 -3.43 -22.81
C VAL A 162 -2.04 -2.43 -22.87
N SER A 163 -2.30 -1.26 -22.31
CA SER A 163 -1.36 -0.18 -22.11
C SER A 163 -0.01 -0.66 -21.56
N PRO A 164 1.11 -0.43 -22.29
CA PRO A 164 2.44 -0.63 -21.73
C PRO A 164 2.62 0.22 -20.47
N MET A 165 3.27 -0.34 -19.46
CA MET A 165 3.48 0.32 -18.19
C MET A 165 4.42 1.52 -18.35
N LYS A 166 4.15 2.56 -17.57
CA LYS A 166 5.01 3.74 -17.35
C LYS A 166 5.68 3.70 -15.99
N THR A 167 5.09 2.99 -15.04
CA THR A 167 5.66 2.65 -13.72
C THR A 167 5.33 1.21 -13.36
N GLY A 168 6.15 0.59 -12.51
CA GLY A 168 5.87 -0.73 -11.96
C GLY A 168 4.97 -0.67 -10.73
N ASN A 169 4.42 -1.82 -10.32
CA ASN A 169 3.59 -1.96 -9.13
C ASN A 169 4.35 -1.75 -7.81
N PHE A 170 5.69 -1.69 -7.83
CA PHE A 170 6.53 -1.37 -6.67
C PHE A 170 7.06 0.06 -6.62
N ASN A 171 6.76 0.88 -7.65
CA ASN A 171 7.00 2.32 -7.57
C ASN A 171 6.07 2.97 -6.55
N THR A 172 6.42 4.18 -6.11
CA THR A 172 5.64 4.93 -5.12
C THR A 172 4.26 5.29 -5.65
N SER A 173 3.30 5.51 -4.75
CA SER A 173 1.95 5.95 -5.11
C SER A 173 1.97 7.24 -5.93
N ALA A 174 2.85 8.19 -5.60
CA ALA A 174 2.99 9.44 -6.34
C ALA A 174 3.44 9.20 -7.80
N GLU A 175 4.45 8.37 -8.02
CA GLU A 175 4.91 8.01 -9.36
C GLU A 175 3.81 7.32 -10.17
N ARG A 176 3.08 6.39 -9.53
CA ARG A 176 1.98 5.64 -10.17
C ARG A 176 0.79 6.55 -10.52
N ILE A 177 0.45 7.52 -9.66
CA ILE A 177 -0.56 8.54 -9.95
C ILE A 177 -0.18 9.35 -11.19
N GLU A 178 1.07 9.84 -11.25
CA GLU A 178 1.51 10.63 -12.41
C GLU A 178 1.62 9.78 -13.67
N ALA A 179 1.98 8.50 -13.57
CA ALA A 179 1.93 7.56 -14.71
C ALA A 179 0.51 7.34 -15.23
N MET A 180 -0.46 7.16 -14.33
CA MET A 180 -1.88 7.00 -14.66
C MET A 180 -2.38 8.25 -15.40
N ILE A 181 -2.12 9.43 -14.83
CA ILE A 181 -2.58 10.70 -15.40
C ILE A 181 -1.86 11.01 -16.72
N ALA A 182 -0.56 10.77 -16.81
CA ALA A 182 0.20 10.95 -18.04
C ALA A 182 -0.33 10.05 -19.16
N ARG A 183 -0.69 8.80 -18.87
CA ARG A 183 -1.36 7.93 -19.85
C ARG A 183 -2.71 8.49 -20.24
N ALA A 184 -3.55 8.93 -19.30
CA ALA A 184 -4.84 9.53 -19.63
C ALA A 184 -4.69 10.75 -20.56
N TYR A 185 -3.66 11.58 -20.35
CA TYR A 185 -3.37 12.72 -21.22
C TYR A 185 -2.96 12.34 -22.65
N GLU A 186 -2.32 11.19 -22.86
CA GLU A 186 -2.05 10.66 -24.21
C GLU A 186 -3.34 10.36 -24.98
N TYR A 187 -4.46 10.13 -24.28
CA TYR A 187 -5.76 9.92 -24.90
C TYR A 187 -6.50 11.19 -25.27
N LEU A 188 -6.05 12.40 -24.93
CA LEU A 188 -6.79 13.63 -25.26
C LEU A 188 -7.19 13.68 -26.74
N GLY A 189 -8.47 13.93 -27.01
CA GLY A 189 -9.04 13.93 -28.37
C GLY A 189 -9.33 12.54 -28.96
N THR A 190 -9.01 11.45 -28.26
CA THR A 190 -9.41 10.08 -28.68
C THR A 190 -10.94 9.99 -28.74
N PRO A 191 -11.52 9.44 -29.81
CA PRO A 191 -12.97 9.34 -29.94
C PRO A 191 -13.62 8.53 -28.82
N TYR A 192 -14.79 8.98 -28.37
CA TYR A 192 -15.63 8.19 -27.48
C TYR A 192 -16.24 7.03 -28.27
N ARG A 193 -15.98 5.79 -27.83
CA ARG A 193 -16.59 4.58 -28.40
C ARG A 193 -17.05 3.65 -27.28
N ILE A 194 -18.34 3.36 -27.27
CA ILE A 194 -19.01 2.47 -26.31
C ILE A 194 -18.32 1.09 -26.28
N CYS A 195 -18.18 0.50 -25.08
CA CYS A 195 -17.60 -0.83 -24.87
C CYS A 195 -16.20 -0.96 -25.48
N THR A 196 -15.37 0.07 -25.34
CA THR A 196 -14.05 0.10 -25.97
C THR A 196 -12.98 0.53 -24.97
N SER A 197 -11.89 -0.23 -24.93
CA SER A 197 -10.67 0.05 -24.18
C SER A 197 -9.47 -0.22 -25.08
N SER A 198 -9.20 0.70 -26.02
CA SER A 198 -8.14 0.55 -27.03
C SER A 198 -7.02 1.56 -26.81
N TYR A 199 -6.04 1.61 -27.71
CA TYR A 199 -4.91 2.53 -27.67
C TYR A 199 -5.30 3.98 -28.00
N PRO A 200 -4.46 4.98 -27.65
CA PRO A 200 -4.74 6.39 -27.94
C PRO A 200 -5.01 6.63 -29.42
N GLY A 201 -6.10 7.35 -29.72
CA GLY A 201 -6.54 7.69 -31.08
C GLY A 201 -7.52 6.72 -31.75
N ASP A 202 -7.67 5.47 -31.27
CA ASP A 202 -8.65 4.52 -31.85
C ASP A 202 -10.05 4.71 -31.25
N GLY A 203 -10.18 4.49 -29.94
CA GLY A 203 -11.44 4.69 -29.24
C GLY A 203 -11.41 4.18 -27.81
N VAL A 204 -12.09 4.89 -26.91
CA VAL A 204 -12.33 4.47 -25.52
C VAL A 204 -13.70 4.97 -25.06
N ASP A 205 -14.31 4.30 -24.09
CA ASP A 205 -15.31 4.95 -23.22
C ASP A 205 -14.71 5.29 -21.84
N CYS A 206 -15.56 5.73 -20.91
CA CYS A 206 -15.14 6.15 -19.58
C CYS A 206 -14.38 5.06 -18.81
N SER A 207 -14.86 3.82 -18.87
CA SER A 207 -14.26 2.68 -18.19
C SER A 207 -12.98 2.27 -18.91
N GLY A 208 -13.02 2.26 -20.25
CA GLY A 208 -11.86 1.95 -21.08
C GLY A 208 -10.67 2.90 -20.86
N LEU A 209 -10.91 4.21 -20.78
CA LEU A 209 -9.86 5.19 -20.47
C LEU A 209 -9.21 4.89 -19.10
N VAL A 210 -10.02 4.64 -18.08
CA VAL A 210 -9.55 4.36 -16.72
C VAL A 210 -8.75 3.06 -16.68
N MET A 211 -9.22 1.98 -17.33
CA MET A 211 -8.47 0.72 -17.42
C MET A 211 -7.08 0.93 -18.00
N GLN A 212 -6.98 1.63 -19.13
CA GLN A 212 -5.70 1.87 -19.81
C GLN A 212 -4.76 2.73 -18.96
N ALA A 213 -5.31 3.74 -18.27
CA ALA A 213 -4.54 4.55 -17.34
C ALA A 213 -4.02 3.73 -16.14
N LEU A 214 -4.85 2.85 -15.55
CA LEU A 214 -4.47 1.98 -14.45
C LEU A 214 -3.37 0.98 -14.86
N TYR A 215 -3.49 0.34 -16.02
CA TYR A 215 -2.44 -0.53 -16.54
C TYR A 215 -1.11 0.20 -16.72
N ALA A 216 -1.14 1.44 -17.22
CA ALA A 216 0.08 2.24 -17.35
C ALA A 216 0.75 2.52 -15.99
N ALA A 217 -0.04 2.59 -14.92
CA ALA A 217 0.45 2.78 -13.56
C ALA A 217 0.82 1.46 -12.85
N GLY A 218 0.84 0.34 -13.57
CA GLY A 218 1.13 -0.97 -13.00
C GLY A 218 0.04 -1.45 -12.04
N PHE A 219 -1.23 -1.10 -12.28
CA PHE A 219 -2.38 -1.62 -11.55
C PHE A 219 -3.20 -2.51 -12.48
N ASP A 220 -3.49 -3.73 -12.05
CA ASP A 220 -4.38 -4.64 -12.80
C ASP A 220 -5.82 -4.47 -12.29
N PRO A 221 -6.73 -3.86 -13.07
CA PRO A 221 -8.13 -3.66 -12.69
C PRO A 221 -8.98 -4.93 -12.84
N TYR A 222 -8.39 -6.13 -12.95
CA TYR A 222 -9.15 -7.38 -12.97
C TYR A 222 -10.24 -7.40 -11.87
N PRO A 223 -11.50 -7.76 -12.20
CA PRO A 223 -11.96 -8.36 -13.45
C PRO A 223 -12.33 -7.38 -14.59
N ALA A 224 -12.19 -6.07 -14.40
CA ALA A 224 -12.49 -5.06 -15.40
C ALA A 224 -11.35 -4.98 -16.45
N THR A 225 -11.31 -5.93 -17.39
CA THR A 225 -10.30 -6.01 -18.45
C THR A 225 -10.82 -5.49 -19.80
N PRO A 226 -9.95 -5.11 -20.75
CA PRO A 226 -10.37 -4.72 -22.11
C PRO A 226 -11.27 -5.75 -22.80
N SER A 227 -10.96 -7.04 -22.70
CA SER A 227 -11.75 -8.12 -23.29
C SER A 227 -13.08 -8.36 -22.59
N HIS A 228 -13.13 -8.15 -21.27
CA HIS A 228 -14.38 -8.14 -20.51
C HIS A 228 -15.27 -6.98 -20.96
N HIS A 229 -14.68 -5.79 -21.06
CA HIS A 229 -15.36 -4.54 -21.37
C HIS A 229 -15.85 -4.45 -22.82
N ALA A 230 -15.25 -5.19 -23.75
CA ALA A 230 -15.66 -5.23 -25.15
C ALA A 230 -17.07 -5.83 -25.38
N LYS A 231 -17.67 -6.44 -24.37
CA LYS A 231 -19.00 -7.05 -24.45
C LYS A 231 -20.09 -6.03 -24.12
N PRO A 232 -21.19 -5.94 -24.89
CA PRO A 232 -22.27 -4.97 -24.64
C PRO A 232 -22.86 -5.01 -23.23
N GLU A 233 -22.97 -6.19 -22.61
CA GLU A 233 -23.44 -6.34 -21.23
C GLU A 233 -22.53 -5.67 -20.19
N ASN A 234 -21.29 -5.36 -20.56
CA ASN A 234 -20.24 -4.78 -19.71
C ASN A 234 -19.90 -3.33 -20.08
N GLU A 235 -20.78 -2.64 -20.83
CA GLU A 235 -20.66 -1.20 -21.16
C GLU A 235 -20.34 -0.36 -19.92
N TYR A 236 -21.01 -0.67 -18.80
CA TYR A 236 -20.87 0.04 -17.54
C TYR A 236 -19.84 -0.61 -16.61
N ASP A 237 -18.67 -1.00 -17.13
CA ASP A 237 -17.59 -1.56 -16.31
C ASP A 237 -17.03 -0.56 -15.28
N SER A 238 -17.43 0.70 -15.31
CA SER A 238 -17.34 1.62 -14.18
C SER A 238 -17.95 1.04 -12.89
N ARG A 239 -18.98 0.19 -13.00
CA ARG A 239 -19.55 -0.58 -11.88
C ARG A 239 -18.61 -1.69 -11.43
N THR A 240 -17.98 -2.39 -12.37
CA THR A 240 -17.01 -3.45 -12.09
C THR A 240 -15.76 -2.88 -11.41
N LEU A 241 -15.23 -1.79 -11.95
CA LEU A 241 -14.16 -0.98 -11.39
C LEU A 241 -14.50 -0.58 -9.94
N TRP A 242 -15.70 -0.06 -9.69
CA TRP A 242 -16.13 0.33 -8.34
C TRP A 242 -16.24 -0.84 -7.35
N ALA A 243 -16.90 -1.94 -7.76
CA ALA A 243 -17.35 -2.98 -6.84
C ALA A 243 -16.36 -4.13 -6.64
N TYR A 244 -15.51 -4.42 -7.63
CA TYR A 244 -14.76 -5.69 -7.68
C TYR A 244 -13.25 -5.53 -7.85
N THR A 245 -12.75 -4.30 -7.92
CA THR A 245 -11.30 -4.06 -7.98
C THR A 245 -10.75 -3.64 -6.62
N PRO A 246 -9.49 -3.99 -6.30
CA PRO A 246 -8.93 -3.79 -4.96
C PRO A 246 -8.48 -2.33 -4.75
N MET A 247 -9.42 -1.39 -4.77
CA MET A 247 -9.17 0.03 -4.50
C MET A 247 -9.79 0.44 -3.18
N ALA A 248 -9.09 1.29 -2.42
CA ALA A 248 -9.66 1.87 -1.21
C ALA A 248 -10.81 2.81 -1.58
N HIS A 249 -11.92 2.74 -0.88
CA HIS A 249 -13.03 3.70 -1.03
C HIS A 249 -12.89 4.80 0.00
N VAL A 250 -12.94 6.05 -0.46
CA VAL A 250 -12.70 7.22 0.38
C VAL A 250 -13.87 8.21 0.31
N PRO A 251 -14.11 8.99 1.38
CA PRO A 251 -15.13 10.03 1.34
C PRO A 251 -14.81 11.08 0.28
N THR A 252 -15.84 11.61 -0.40
CA THR A 252 -15.66 12.70 -1.39
C THR A 252 -15.01 13.94 -0.80
N SER A 253 -15.15 14.17 0.52
CA SER A 253 -14.46 15.26 1.23
C SER A 253 -12.94 15.09 1.30
N ASP A 254 -12.42 13.89 1.09
CA ASP A 254 -10.99 13.56 1.03
C ASP A 254 -10.51 13.35 -0.41
N LEU A 255 -11.19 13.91 -1.40
CA LEU A 255 -10.81 13.75 -2.81
C LEU A 255 -9.41 14.31 -3.10
N ARG A 256 -8.53 13.49 -3.67
CA ARG A 256 -7.13 13.80 -3.98
C ARG A 256 -6.80 13.45 -5.43
N ARG A 257 -5.86 14.19 -6.02
CA ARG A 257 -5.36 13.91 -7.37
C ARG A 257 -4.97 12.43 -7.49
N GLY A 258 -5.39 11.80 -8.58
CA GLY A 258 -5.20 10.36 -8.81
C GLY A 258 -6.36 9.49 -8.31
N ASP A 259 -7.33 10.06 -7.59
CA ASP A 259 -8.55 9.34 -7.27
C ASP A 259 -9.44 9.17 -8.52
N LEU A 260 -10.21 8.09 -8.53
CA LEU A 260 -11.27 7.83 -9.50
C LEU A 260 -12.61 8.32 -8.92
N VAL A 261 -13.34 9.10 -9.70
CA VAL A 261 -14.65 9.66 -9.32
C VAL A 261 -15.73 8.93 -10.08
N PHE A 262 -16.67 8.31 -9.36
CA PHE A 262 -17.77 7.54 -9.94
C PHE A 262 -19.08 8.30 -9.81
N TYR A 263 -19.82 8.41 -10.91
CA TYR A 263 -21.04 9.22 -10.99
C TYR A 263 -22.29 8.36 -11.14
N SER A 264 -23.39 8.82 -10.53
CA SER A 264 -24.71 8.21 -10.62
C SER A 264 -25.79 9.29 -10.78
N SER A 265 -27.01 8.93 -11.18
CA SER A 265 -28.12 9.89 -11.23
C SER A 265 -28.74 10.20 -9.86
N GLY A 266 -28.26 9.55 -8.80
CA GLY A 266 -28.76 9.67 -7.43
C GLY A 266 -28.17 8.62 -6.47
N PRO A 267 -28.39 8.75 -5.17
CA PRO A 267 -27.74 7.92 -4.14
C PRO A 267 -28.07 6.41 -4.22
N TYR A 268 -29.15 6.05 -4.91
CA TYR A 268 -29.57 4.65 -5.12
C TYR A 268 -29.55 4.23 -6.59
N ALA A 269 -29.09 5.11 -7.48
CA ALA A 269 -28.99 4.82 -8.89
C ALA A 269 -27.65 4.12 -9.20
N PRO A 270 -27.63 3.26 -10.24
CA PRO A 270 -26.40 2.62 -10.67
C PRO A 270 -25.39 3.67 -11.17
N ILE A 271 -24.11 3.32 -11.06
CA ILE A 271 -23.03 4.09 -11.68
C ILE A 271 -23.24 4.09 -13.20
N TYR A 272 -23.08 5.26 -13.81
CA TYR A 272 -23.12 5.38 -15.27
C TYR A 272 -21.82 5.91 -15.86
N HIS A 273 -20.92 6.46 -15.05
CA HIS A 273 -19.70 7.11 -15.54
C HIS A 273 -18.58 7.10 -14.50
N VAL A 274 -17.33 7.18 -14.98
CA VAL A 274 -16.13 7.30 -14.16
C VAL A 274 -15.14 8.28 -14.79
N ALA A 275 -14.46 9.08 -13.97
CA ALA A 275 -13.41 10.00 -14.39
C ALA A 275 -12.18 9.91 -13.49
N ILE A 276 -11.03 10.38 -13.98
CA ILE A 276 -9.79 10.49 -13.19
C ILE A 276 -9.68 11.92 -12.67
N TYR A 277 -9.57 12.09 -11.36
CA TYR A 277 -9.42 13.41 -10.74
C TYR A 277 -7.99 13.92 -10.84
N LEU A 278 -7.85 15.11 -11.41
CA LEU A 278 -6.56 15.76 -11.66
C LEU A 278 -6.13 16.71 -10.53
N GLY A 279 -7.00 16.93 -9.52
CA GLY A 279 -6.80 17.96 -8.52
C GLY A 279 -7.44 19.29 -8.90
N ASN A 280 -7.59 20.19 -7.94
CA ASN A 280 -8.12 21.54 -8.12
C ASN A 280 -9.48 21.60 -8.85
N GLY A 281 -10.38 20.65 -8.56
CA GLY A 281 -11.71 20.58 -9.18
C GLY A 281 -11.72 20.14 -10.64
N LYS A 282 -10.59 19.65 -11.18
CA LYS A 282 -10.43 19.25 -12.59
C LYS A 282 -10.45 17.73 -12.73
N VAL A 283 -11.04 17.23 -13.81
CA VAL A 283 -11.05 15.80 -14.18
C VAL A 283 -10.62 15.60 -15.62
N ILE A 284 -10.14 14.41 -15.94
CA ILE A 284 -10.03 13.90 -17.31
C ILE A 284 -10.93 12.68 -17.47
N GLU A 285 -11.67 12.62 -18.56
CA GLU A 285 -12.65 11.57 -18.83
C GLU A 285 -12.83 11.33 -20.32
N ALA A 286 -13.40 10.17 -20.65
CA ALA A 286 -13.95 9.91 -21.97
C ALA A 286 -15.46 10.14 -21.91
N TRP A 287 -15.95 11.18 -22.57
CA TRP A 287 -17.37 11.47 -22.71
C TRP A 287 -17.66 11.90 -24.16
N PRO A 288 -18.84 11.61 -24.74
CA PRO A 288 -19.10 12.01 -26.12
C PRO A 288 -18.83 13.50 -26.40
N PRO A 289 -18.04 13.83 -27.44
CA PRO A 289 -17.58 12.94 -28.51
C PRO A 289 -16.15 12.39 -28.34
N TYR A 290 -15.38 12.81 -27.34
CA TYR A 290 -13.96 12.48 -27.21
C TYR A 290 -13.44 12.62 -25.78
N VAL A 291 -12.26 12.06 -25.52
CA VAL A 291 -11.54 12.27 -24.26
C VAL A 291 -11.16 13.74 -24.11
N THR A 292 -11.51 14.32 -22.96
CA THR A 292 -11.27 15.73 -22.64
C THR A 292 -10.95 15.91 -21.16
N ASP A 293 -10.31 17.02 -20.83
CA ASP A 293 -10.17 17.47 -19.46
C ASP A 293 -10.92 18.79 -19.27
N TYR A 294 -11.54 18.97 -18.11
CA TYR A 294 -12.32 20.17 -17.83
C TYR A 294 -12.46 20.41 -16.32
N TYR A 295 -12.79 21.65 -15.98
CA TYR A 295 -13.07 22.06 -14.60
C TYR A 295 -14.54 21.79 -14.26
N GLY A 296 -14.80 21.42 -13.02
CA GLY A 296 -16.15 21.17 -12.54
C GLY A 296 -16.40 19.69 -12.35
N VAL A 297 -15.80 19.10 -11.31
CA VAL A 297 -16.02 17.69 -10.94
C VAL A 297 -17.49 17.35 -10.68
N THR A 298 -18.35 18.34 -10.45
CA THR A 298 -19.81 18.16 -10.32
C THR A 298 -20.62 18.99 -11.32
N ASP A 299 -19.98 19.51 -12.36
CA ASP A 299 -20.67 20.30 -13.38
C ASP A 299 -21.42 19.37 -14.35
N TYR A 300 -22.37 19.91 -15.11
CA TYR A 300 -23.06 19.15 -16.14
C TYR A 300 -22.06 18.54 -17.13
N PRO A 301 -22.18 17.25 -17.51
CA PRO A 301 -23.32 16.35 -17.28
C PRO A 301 -23.23 15.49 -16.00
N HIS A 302 -22.22 15.68 -15.17
CA HIS A 302 -21.85 14.82 -14.03
C HIS A 302 -22.19 15.45 -12.67
N THR A 303 -23.47 15.72 -12.43
CA THR A 303 -23.87 16.54 -11.25
C THR A 303 -23.82 15.83 -9.89
N LYS A 304 -23.63 14.51 -9.85
CA LYS A 304 -23.70 13.71 -8.61
C LYS A 304 -22.62 12.64 -8.57
N ILE A 305 -21.77 12.73 -7.54
CA ILE A 305 -20.77 11.72 -7.21
C ILE A 305 -21.43 10.66 -6.34
N LEU A 306 -21.35 9.39 -6.76
CA LEU A 306 -21.73 8.27 -5.92
C LEU A 306 -20.63 7.98 -4.89
N GLY A 307 -19.37 7.97 -5.33
CA GLY A 307 -18.23 7.64 -4.49
C GLY A 307 -16.89 7.87 -5.18
N VAL A 308 -15.83 7.70 -4.40
CA VAL A 308 -14.44 7.94 -4.82
C VAL A 308 -13.61 6.70 -4.47
N ALA A 309 -12.83 6.21 -5.44
CA ALA A 309 -11.88 5.11 -5.21
C ALA A 309 -10.45 5.61 -5.40
N ARG A 310 -9.54 5.10 -4.56
CA ARG A 310 -8.12 5.46 -4.54
C ARG A 310 -7.28 4.24 -4.91
N PRO A 311 -6.70 4.18 -6.13
CA PRO A 311 -6.06 2.96 -6.62
C PRO A 311 -4.71 2.61 -5.98
N PHE A 312 -4.02 3.57 -5.34
CA PHE A 312 -2.61 3.43 -4.96
C PHE A 312 -2.32 3.69 -3.47
N GLU A 313 -3.23 3.27 -2.57
CA GLU A 313 -2.99 3.26 -1.12
C GLU A 313 -2.28 1.99 -0.62
#